data_AF-A0AAE3MAB6-F1
#
_entry.id   AF-A0AAE3MAB6-F1
#
_cell.length_a   1.000
_cell.length_b   1.000
_cell.length_c   1.000
_cell.angle_alpha   90.00
_cell.angle_beta   90.00
_cell.angle_gamma   90.00
#
_symmetry.space_group_name_H-M   'P 1'
#
loop_
_entity.id
_entity.type
_entity.pdbx_description
1 polymer ?
#
loop_
_entity_poly.entity_id
_entity_poly.type
_entity_poly.pdbx_seq_one_letter_code
_entity_poly.pdbx_strand_id
1 'polypeptide(L)' 'MAGLKAEREKGRVGGRKPGLSKENERKANAAYTMSKNKDLSVSDILKILEISKASYYRYIEYAKKKIEGKKKK' A
#
# COMPACT_ATOMS: atom_id res chain seq x y z
N MET A 1 -0.21 23.60 27.03
CA MET A 1 -0.02 23.21 25.61
C MET A 1 -1.35 23.38 24.86
N ALA A 2 -1.67 24.58 24.38
CA ALA A 2 -3.02 24.94 23.91
C ALA A 2 -3.24 24.82 22.39
N GLY A 3 -2.19 24.91 21.57
CA GLY A 3 -2.34 24.91 20.10
C GLY A 3 -2.67 23.54 19.47
N LEU A 4 -2.14 22.44 20.02
CA LEU A 4 -2.35 21.09 19.48
C LEU A 4 -3.76 20.52 19.73
N LYS A 5 -4.51 21.11 20.67
CA LYS A 5 -5.86 20.65 21.03
C LYS A 5 -6.90 21.32 20.13
N ALA A 6 -6.76 22.62 19.89
CA ALA A 6 -7.63 23.39 18.97
C ALA A 6 -7.57 22.89 17.52
N GLU A 7 -6.40 22.45 17.04
CA GLU A 7 -6.25 21.86 15.70
C GLU A 7 -6.89 20.47 15.57
N ARG A 8 -6.93 19.68 16.65
CA ARG A 8 -7.63 18.37 16.67
C ARG A 8 -9.15 18.55 16.63
N GLU A 9 -9.66 19.58 17.29
CA GLU A 9 -11.10 19.92 17.33
C GLU A 9 -11.62 20.37 15.96
N LYS A 10 -10.76 20.97 15.13
CA LYS A 10 -11.02 21.28 13.70
C LYS A 10 -10.93 20.05 12.77
N GLY A 11 -10.82 18.84 13.31
CA GLY A 11 -10.80 17.59 12.53
C GLY A 11 -9.44 17.21 11.94
N ARG A 12 -8.35 17.90 12.32
CA ARG A 12 -7.01 17.56 11.85
C ARG A 12 -6.49 16.32 12.59
N VAL A 13 -6.58 15.17 11.93
CA VAL A 13 -5.98 13.91 12.44
C VAL A 13 -4.46 14.03 12.32
N GLY A 14 -3.78 14.29 13.44
CA GLY A 14 -2.32 14.20 13.53
C GLY A 14 -1.86 12.74 13.56
N GLY A 15 -0.76 12.43 12.86
CA GLY A 15 -0.16 11.08 12.81
C GLY A 15 0.21 10.64 11.39
N ARG A 16 0.81 9.45 11.25
CA ARG A 16 1.06 8.82 9.94
C ARG A 16 -0.29 8.42 9.35
N LYS A 17 -0.66 8.99 8.21
CA LYS A 17 -1.92 8.67 7.52
C LYS A 17 -2.04 7.14 7.35
N PRO A 18 -3.19 6.54 7.70
CA PRO A 18 -3.39 5.11 7.57
C PRO A 18 -3.49 4.74 6.08
N GLY A 19 -2.72 3.74 5.66
CA GLY A 19 -2.73 3.21 4.29
C GLY A 19 -1.48 3.51 3.47
N LEU A 20 -1.43 2.95 2.27
CA LEU A 20 -0.37 3.22 1.31
C LEU A 20 -0.65 4.58 0.63
N SER A 21 0.40 5.37 0.42
CA SER A 21 0.35 6.51 -0.51
C SER A 21 -0.11 6.05 -1.90
N LYS A 22 -0.72 6.93 -2.69
CA LYS A 22 -1.20 6.60 -4.06
C LYS A 22 -0.13 5.92 -4.93
N GLU A 23 1.13 6.34 -4.81
CA GLU A 23 2.25 5.72 -5.52
C GLU A 23 2.53 4.27 -5.06
N ASN A 24 2.62 4.06 -3.74
CA ASN A 24 2.78 2.74 -3.15
C ASN A 24 1.60 1.82 -3.48
N GLU A 25 0.41 2.38 -3.62
CA GLU A 25 -0.78 1.67 -4.06
C GLU A 25 -0.66 1.17 -5.50
N ARG A 26 -0.10 1.98 -6.40
CA ARG A 26 0.21 1.57 -7.78
C ARG A 26 1.25 0.46 -7.79
N LYS A 27 2.34 0.61 -7.02
CA LYS A 27 3.37 -0.43 -6.86
C LYS A 27 2.77 -1.74 -6.31
N ALA A 28 1.82 -1.67 -5.38
CA ALA A 28 1.16 -2.84 -4.82
C ALA A 28 0.29 -3.58 -5.85
N ASN A 29 -0.48 -2.86 -6.65
CA ASN A 29 -1.24 -3.47 -7.74
C ASN A 29 -0.33 -4.08 -8.80
N ALA A 30 0.75 -3.38 -9.18
CA ALA A 30 1.74 -3.89 -10.13
C ALA A 30 2.42 -5.17 -9.61
N ALA A 31 2.85 -5.18 -8.35
CA ALA A 31 3.44 -6.35 -7.69
C ALA A 31 2.50 -7.56 -7.73
N TYR A 32 1.21 -7.35 -7.43
CA TYR A 32 0.20 -8.42 -7.45
C TYR A 32 -0.07 -8.95 -8.86
N THR A 33 -0.10 -8.08 -9.87
CA THR A 33 -0.26 -8.52 -11.27
C THR A 33 0.97 -9.27 -11.75
N MET A 34 2.18 -8.76 -11.48
CA MET A 34 3.43 -9.41 -11.83
C MET A 34 3.60 -10.76 -11.13
N SER A 35 3.14 -10.90 -9.87
CA SER A 35 3.21 -12.18 -9.15
C SER A 35 2.30 -13.26 -9.72
N LYS A 36 1.29 -12.90 -10.53
CA LYS A 36 0.44 -13.87 -11.23
C LYS A 36 1.07 -14.37 -12.52
N ASN A 37 1.96 -13.59 -13.13
CA ASN A 37 2.73 -14.01 -14.28
C ASN A 37 3.81 -14.98 -13.79
N LYS A 38 3.80 -16.22 -14.29
CA LYS A 38 4.71 -17.28 -13.81
C LYS A 38 6.15 -17.10 -14.30
N ASP A 39 6.36 -16.24 -15.30
CA ASP A 39 7.65 -15.98 -15.93
C ASP A 39 8.57 -15.07 -15.11
N LEU A 40 8.03 -14.32 -14.13
CA LEU A 40 8.81 -13.39 -13.32
C LEU A 40 9.11 -13.97 -11.94
N SER A 41 10.39 -14.04 -11.59
CA SER A 41 10.80 -14.41 -10.23
C SER A 41 10.46 -13.29 -9.25
N VAL A 42 10.23 -13.64 -7.98
CA VAL A 42 10.01 -12.65 -6.91
C VAL A 42 11.18 -11.66 -6.85
N SER A 43 12.41 -12.14 -7.01
CA SER A 43 13.62 -11.31 -6.99
C SER A 43 13.64 -10.26 -8.09
N ASP A 44 13.17 -10.60 -9.29
CA ASP A 44 13.10 -9.66 -10.41
C ASP A 44 12.01 -8.63 -10.18
N ILE A 45 10.86 -9.03 -9.63
CA ILE A 45 9.78 -8.11 -9.27
C ILE A 45 10.23 -7.09 -8.22
N LEU A 46 11.02 -7.51 -7.23
CA LEU A 46 11.59 -6.61 -6.22
C LEU A 46 12.51 -5.56 -6.84
N LYS A 47 13.34 -5.96 -7.82
CA LYS A 47 14.24 -5.06 -8.56
C LYS A 47 13.45 -4.08 -9.43
N ILE A 48 12.47 -4.56 -10.20
CA ILE A 48 11.66 -3.76 -11.12
C ILE A 48 10.86 -2.68 -10.37
N LEU A 49 10.30 -3.02 -9.20
CA LEU A 49 9.47 -2.09 -8.42
C LEU A 49 10.27 -1.27 -7.41
N GLU A 50 11.55 -1.57 -7.25
CA GLU A 50 12.46 -0.98 -6.26
C GLU A 50 11.86 -1.02 -4.85
N ILE A 51 11.45 -2.21 -4.43
CA ILE A 51 10.83 -2.43 -3.11
C ILE A 51 11.56 -3.52 -2.33
N SER A 52 11.49 -3.42 -1.01
CA SER A 52 11.98 -4.49 -0.12
C SER A 52 11.07 -5.72 -0.18
N LYS A 53 11.64 -6.89 0.15
CA LYS A 53 10.88 -8.14 0.28
C LYS A 53 9.74 -8.04 1.29
N ALA A 54 9.94 -7.31 2.40
CA ALA A 54 8.91 -7.06 3.39
C ALA A 54 7.75 -6.22 2.83
N SER A 55 8.08 -5.16 2.07
CA SER A 55 7.08 -4.33 1.39
C SER A 55 6.30 -5.13 0.35
N TYR A 56 6.97 -6.01 -0.41
CA TYR A 56 6.33 -6.84 -1.43
C TYR A 56 5.18 -7.70 -0.89
N TYR A 57 5.41 -8.49 0.16
CA TYR A 57 4.35 -9.33 0.72
C TYR A 57 3.23 -8.50 1.32
N ARG A 58 3.56 -7.41 2.02
CA ARG A 58 2.57 -6.47 2.57
C ARG A 58 1.73 -5.83 1.47
N TYR A 59 2.35 -5.54 0.33
CA TYR A 59 1.71 -4.92 -0.83
C TYR A 59 0.81 -5.92 -1.56
N ILE A 60 1.22 -7.18 -1.70
CA ILE A 60 0.38 -8.25 -2.25
C ILE A 60 -0.89 -8.44 -1.41
N GLU A 61 -0.75 -8.55 -0.08
CA GLU A 61 -1.92 -8.68 0.80
C GLU A 61 -2.84 -7.47 0.71
N TYR A 62 -2.27 -6.27 0.67
CA TYR A 62 -3.03 -5.03 0.51
C TYR A 62 -3.79 -4.99 -0.82
N ALA A 63 -3.12 -5.31 -1.93
CA ALA A 63 -3.72 -5.34 -3.26
C ALA A 63 -4.82 -6.42 -3.35
N LYS A 64 -4.57 -7.61 -2.78
CA LYS A 64 -5.56 -8.70 -2.72
C LYS A 64 -6.82 -8.26 -1.97
N LYS A 65 -6.67 -7.70 -0.75
CA LYS A 65 -7.80 -7.15 0.03
C LYS A 65 -8.54 -6.05 -0.70
N LYS A 66 -7.83 -5.19 -1.44
CA LYS A 66 -8.44 -4.12 -2.23
C LYS A 66 -9.30 -4.65 -3.39
N ILE A 67 -8.84 -5.71 -4.07
CA ILE A 67 -9.59 -6.36 -5.16
C ILE A 67 -10.80 -7.12 -4.60
N GLU A 68 -10.65 -7.84 -3.50
CA GLU A 68 -11.75 -8.55 -2.82
C GLU A 68 -12.78 -7.57 -2.25
N GLY A 69 -12.34 -6.46 -1.67
CA GLY A 69 -13.23 -5.40 -1.18
C GLY A 69 -14.03 -4.70 -2.28
N LYS A 70 -13.51 -4.65 -3.52
CA LYS A 70 -14.26 -4.16 -4.69
C LYS A 70 -15.34 -5.14 -5.17
N LYS A 71 -15.20 -6.45 -4.93
CA LYS A 71 -16.22 -7.45 -5.31
C LYS A 71 -17.49 -7.40 -4.43
N LYS A 72 -17.43 -6.70 -3.30
CA LYS A 72 -18.50 -6.65 -2.30
C LYS A 72 -19.36 -5.38 -2.37
N LYS A 73 -19.18 -4.56 -3.41
CA LYS A 73 -19.90 -3.31 -3.62
C LYS A 73 -20.57 -3.28 -4.99
#